data_AF-A0A7K6Y5P1-F1
#
_entry.id   AF-A0A7K6Y5P1-F1
#
_cell.length_a   1.000
_cell.length_b   1.000
_cell.length_c   1.000
_cell.angle_alpha   90.00
_cell.angle_beta   90.00
_cell.angle_gamma   90.00
#
_symmetry.space_group_name_H-M   'P 1'
#
loop_
_entity.id
_entity.type
_entity.pdbx_description
1 polymer ?
#
loop_
_entity_poly.entity_id
_entity_poly.type
_entity_poly.pdbx_seq_one_letter_code
_entity_poly.pdbx_strand_id
1 'polypeptide(L)'
;MQGDPAVPAVPRYVERVAALLRQKQLQAELLLAKRDALAQRRRQALAEQAALEPKLQRLQEKTKELQKLVRDGRRPQKAPPDPPFCCPSCAEPLPVLLQIEADISKRYGGRPVNLMGVNL
;
A
#
# COMPACT_ATOMS: atom_id res chain seq x y z
N MET A 1 -12.55 -40.16 74.57
CA MET A 1 -13.55 -40.48 73.53
C MET A 1 -13.45 -39.43 72.41
N GLN A 2 -12.34 -39.42 71.66
CA GLN A 2 -12.26 -38.66 70.42
C GLN A 2 -12.83 -39.55 69.31
N GLY A 3 -14.03 -39.22 68.83
CA GLY A 3 -14.53 -39.75 67.57
C GLY A 3 -14.15 -38.77 66.46
N ASP A 4 -13.28 -39.18 65.55
CA ASP A 4 -13.05 -38.45 64.31
C ASP A 4 -14.36 -38.39 63.52
N PRO A 5 -14.83 -37.22 63.06
CA PRO A 5 -16.02 -37.16 62.22
C PRO A 5 -15.68 -37.76 60.85
N ALA A 6 -16.24 -38.93 60.58
CA ALA A 6 -16.18 -39.56 59.27
C ALA A 6 -16.81 -38.61 58.23
N VAL A 7 -15.97 -37.95 57.43
CA VAL A 7 -16.40 -37.15 56.29
C VAL A 7 -17.01 -38.12 55.26
N PRO A 8 -18.27 -37.93 54.82
CA PRO A 8 -18.80 -38.73 53.72
C PRO A 8 -17.99 -38.40 52.46
N ALA A 9 -17.32 -39.40 51.90
CA ALA A 9 -16.56 -39.24 50.67
C ALA A 9 -17.53 -38.81 49.55
N VAL A 10 -17.27 -37.64 48.95
CA VAL A 10 -18.04 -37.16 47.80
C VAL A 10 -17.92 -38.21 46.68
N PRO A 11 -19.02 -38.62 46.03
CA PRO A 11 -18.93 -39.60 44.97
C PRO A 11 -17.98 -39.13 43.87
N ARG A 12 -17.03 -39.97 43.47
CA ARG A 12 -15.97 -39.63 42.50
C ARG A 12 -16.49 -39.06 41.17
N TYR A 13 -17.73 -39.39 40.77
CA TYR A 13 -18.37 -38.79 39.60
C TYR A 13 -18.63 -37.29 39.80
N VAL A 14 -19.17 -36.90 40.96
CA VAL A 14 -19.45 -35.51 41.31
C VAL A 14 -18.16 -34.70 41.34
N GLU A 15 -17.06 -35.27 41.87
CA GLU A 15 -15.75 -34.62 41.86
C GLU A 15 -15.22 -34.36 40.44
N ARG A 16 -15.31 -35.35 39.54
CA ARG A 16 -14.90 -35.20 38.13
C ARG A 16 -15.75 -34.17 37.39
N VAL A 17 -17.07 -34.18 37.61
CA VAL A 17 -17.98 -33.21 37.01
C VAL A 17 -17.68 -31.81 37.54
N ALA A 18 -17.46 -31.65 38.85
CA ALA A 18 -17.09 -30.36 39.43
C ALA A 18 -15.76 -29.83 38.86
N ALA A 19 -14.76 -30.69 38.69
CA ALA A 19 -13.50 -30.32 38.05
C ALA A 19 -13.69 -29.90 36.57
N LEU A 20 -14.48 -30.65 35.80
CA LEU A 20 -14.78 -30.33 34.40
C LEU A 20 -15.53 -29.01 34.27
N LEU A 21 -16.53 -28.75 35.11
CA LEU A 21 -17.27 -27.50 35.10
C LEU A 21 -16.39 -26.31 35.44
N ARG A 22 -15.52 -26.42 36.45
CA ARG A 22 -14.52 -25.38 36.76
C ARG A 22 -13.60 -25.10 35.57
N GLN A 23 -13.12 -26.15 34.90
CA GLN A 23 -12.29 -25.99 33.70
C GLN A 23 -13.05 -25.26 32.58
N LYS A 24 -14.31 -25.60 32.35
CA LYS A 24 -15.16 -24.95 31.33
C LYS A 24 -15.46 -23.50 31.69
N GLN A 25 -15.64 -23.19 32.96
CA GLN A 25 -15.81 -21.82 33.43
C GLN A 25 -14.55 -20.98 33.14
N LEU A 26 -13.37 -21.47 33.52
CA LEU A 26 -12.10 -20.78 33.23
C LEU A 26 -11.87 -20.59 31.72
N GLN A 27 -12.24 -21.60 30.92
CA GLN A 27 -12.16 -21.50 29.46
C GLN A 27 -13.08 -20.39 28.92
N ALA A 28 -14.31 -20.28 29.43
CA ALA A 28 -15.25 -19.25 29.04
C ALA A 28 -14.77 -17.85 29.45
N GLU A 29 -14.27 -17.69 30.68
CA GLU A 29 -13.70 -16.43 31.18
C GLU A 29 -12.52 -15.96 30.31
N LEU A 30 -11.62 -16.87 29.93
CA LEU A 30 -10.52 -16.57 29.03
C LEU A 30 -11.00 -16.10 27.65
N LEU A 31 -12.01 -16.76 27.09
CA LEU A 31 -12.57 -16.38 25.79
C LEU A 31 -13.23 -15.01 25.83
N LEU A 32 -13.91 -14.67 26.93
CA LEU A 32 -14.48 -13.34 27.15
C LEU A 32 -13.38 -12.27 27.22
N ALA A 33 -12.33 -12.50 28.00
CA ALA A 33 -11.19 -11.59 28.07
C ALA A 33 -10.53 -11.36 26.70
N LYS A 34 -10.37 -12.43 25.91
CA LYS A 34 -9.85 -12.34 24.54
C LYS A 34 -10.77 -11.53 23.63
N ARG A 35 -12.08 -11.76 23.69
CA ARG A 35 -13.06 -10.99 22.91
C ARG A 35 -12.97 -9.50 23.24
N ASP A 36 -12.90 -9.16 24.52
CA ASP A 36 -12.85 -7.77 24.96
C ASP A 36 -11.55 -7.08 24.52
N ALA A 37 -10.41 -7.77 24.61
CA ALA A 37 -9.14 -7.29 24.07
C ALA A 37 -9.19 -7.04 22.55
N LEU A 38 -9.83 -7.93 21.79
CA LEU A 38 -10.04 -7.73 20.35
C LEU A 38 -10.98 -6.55 20.06
N ALA A 39 -12.05 -6.38 20.84
CA ALA A 39 -12.95 -5.25 20.70
C ALA A 39 -12.24 -3.91 20.99
N GLN A 40 -11.37 -3.87 22.00
CA GLN A 40 -10.53 -2.71 22.29
C GLN A 40 -9.57 -2.39 21.14
N ARG A 41 -8.83 -3.40 20.63
CA ARG A 41 -7.94 -3.23 19.47
C ARG A 41 -8.68 -2.72 18.24
N ARG A 42 -9.88 -3.24 17.97
CA ARG A 42 -10.72 -2.76 16.88
C ARG A 42 -11.10 -1.28 17.05
N ARG A 43 -11.46 -0.85 18.26
CA ARG A 43 -11.77 0.56 18.54
C ARG A 43 -10.55 1.46 18.35
N GLN A 44 -9.37 1.02 18.79
CA GLN A 44 -8.12 1.74 18.59
C GLN A 44 -7.82 1.92 17.09
N ALA A 45 -7.90 0.84 16.30
CA ALA A 45 -7.70 0.92 14.85
C ALA A 45 -8.68 1.88 14.17
N LEU A 46 -9.95 1.88 14.58
CA LEU A 46 -10.95 2.82 14.04
C LEU A 46 -10.65 4.28 14.44
N ALA A 47 -10.20 4.50 15.68
CA ALA A 47 -9.81 5.84 16.14
C ALA A 47 -8.58 6.36 15.40
N GLU A 48 -7.59 5.50 15.16
CA GLU A 48 -6.41 5.82 14.35
C GLU A 48 -6.81 6.15 12.91
N GLN A 49 -7.69 5.37 12.29
CA GLN A 49 -8.23 5.66 10.96
C GLN A 49 -8.91 7.04 10.92
N ALA A 50 -9.83 7.30 11.85
CA ALA A 50 -10.54 8.58 11.93
C ALA A 50 -9.59 9.77 12.14
N ALA A 51 -8.49 9.59 12.88
CA ALA A 51 -7.48 10.61 13.07
C ALA A 51 -6.64 10.88 11.79
N LEU A 52 -6.49 9.86 10.93
CA LEU A 52 -5.71 9.95 9.68
C LEU A 52 -6.54 10.45 8.49
N GLU A 53 -7.84 10.17 8.44
CA GLU A 53 -8.77 10.62 7.40
C GLU A 53 -8.66 12.12 7.04
N PRO A 54 -8.65 13.08 8.00
CA PRO A 54 -8.56 14.50 7.65
C PRO A 54 -7.20 14.88 7.05
N LYS A 55 -6.12 14.21 7.45
CA LYS A 55 -4.80 14.43 6.87
C LYS A 55 -4.74 13.91 5.43
N LEU A 56 -5.36 12.75 5.18
CA LEU A 56 -5.48 12.18 3.83
C LEU A 56 -6.32 13.09 2.92
N GLN A 57 -7.47 13.58 3.40
CA GLN A 57 -8.31 14.53 2.65
C GLN A 57 -7.52 15.78 2.25
N ARG A 58 -6.81 16.40 3.21
CA ARG A 58 -5.98 17.58 2.95
C ARG A 58 -4.87 17.30 1.91
N LEU A 59 -4.25 16.12 1.94
CA LEU A 59 -3.25 15.72 0.96
C LEU A 59 -3.87 15.50 -0.44
N GLN A 60 -5.06 14.92 -0.51
CA GLN A 60 -5.78 14.72 -1.76
C GLN A 60 -6.19 16.06 -2.40
N GLU A 61 -6.67 17.00 -1.61
CA GLU A 61 -7.02 18.36 -2.07
C GLU A 61 -5.79 19.07 -2.66
N LYS A 62 -4.69 19.10 -1.92
CA LYS A 62 -3.42 19.68 -2.40
C LYS A 62 -2.94 19.01 -3.68
N THR A 63 -3.05 17.69 -3.78
CA THR A 63 -2.66 16.95 -4.99
C THR A 63 -3.51 17.38 -6.19
N LYS A 64 -4.82 17.57 -6.00
CA LYS A 64 -5.72 18.05 -7.06
C LYS A 64 -5.38 19.48 -7.49
N GLU A 65 -5.11 20.37 -6.54
CA GLU A 65 -4.70 21.75 -6.83
C GLU A 65 -3.40 21.78 -7.64
N LEU A 66 -2.38 21.05 -7.18
CA LEU A 66 -1.12 20.94 -7.90
C LEU A 66 -1.30 20.35 -9.30
N GLN A 67 -2.15 19.33 -9.45
CA GLN A 67 -2.46 18.74 -10.76
C GLN A 67 -3.12 19.75 -11.70
N LYS A 68 -4.02 20.62 -11.20
CA LYS A 68 -4.59 21.72 -12.00
C LYS A 68 -3.51 22.70 -12.43
N LEU A 69 -2.66 23.17 -11.52
CA LEU A 69 -1.58 24.10 -11.84
C LEU A 69 -0.61 23.53 -12.89
N VAL A 70 -0.29 22.23 -12.81
CA VAL A 70 0.54 21.55 -13.83
C VAL A 70 -0.18 21.48 -15.18
N ARG A 71 -1.48 21.19 -15.20
CA ARG A 71 -2.28 21.14 -16.44
C ARG A 71 -2.42 22.52 -17.08
N ASP A 72 -2.68 23.54 -16.29
CA ASP A 72 -2.87 24.92 -16.73
C ASP A 72 -1.54 25.57 -17.16
N GLY A 73 -0.46 25.27 -16.43
CA GLY A 73 0.91 25.66 -16.78
C GLY A 73 1.49 24.92 -17.99
N ARG A 74 0.88 23.80 -18.41
CA ARG A 74 1.16 23.13 -19.69
C ARG A 74 0.41 23.75 -20.88
N ARG A 75 -0.29 24.90 -20.73
CA ARG A 75 -0.73 25.64 -21.92
C ARG A 75 0.52 25.96 -22.75
N PRO A 76 0.61 25.52 -24.03
CA PRO A 76 1.62 26.05 -24.91
C PRO A 76 1.36 27.55 -24.97
N GLN A 77 2.31 28.37 -24.50
CA GLN A 77 2.36 29.76 -24.95
C GLN A 77 2.36 29.65 -26.46
N LYS A 78 1.28 30.14 -27.09
CA LYS A 78 1.07 30.10 -28.53
C LYS A 78 2.40 30.46 -29.17
N ALA A 79 3.07 29.49 -29.79
CA ALA A 79 4.31 29.77 -30.49
C ALA A 79 3.98 30.92 -31.47
N PRO A 80 4.82 31.97 -31.51
CA PRO A 80 4.63 33.02 -32.51
C PRO A 80 4.45 32.33 -33.87
N PRO A 81 3.50 32.77 -34.72
CA PRO A 81 3.37 32.19 -36.05
C PRO A 81 4.73 32.33 -36.72
N ASP A 82 5.32 31.19 -37.12
CA ASP A 82 6.61 31.17 -37.78
C ASP A 82 6.61 32.19 -38.94
N PRO A 83 7.68 32.96 -39.13
CA PRO A 83 7.78 33.85 -40.29
C PRO A 83 7.72 33.02 -41.59
N PRO A 84 7.17 33.56 -42.69
CA PRO A 84 6.80 32.80 -43.88
C PRO A 84 7.97 32.30 -44.76
N PHE A 85 9.16 32.09 -44.19
CA PHE A 85 10.34 31.69 -44.95
C PHE A 85 11.16 30.63 -44.21
N CYS A 86 10.70 29.39 -44.22
CA CYS A 86 11.57 28.23 -44.06
C CYS A 86 11.37 27.30 -45.25
N CYS A 87 12.45 27.09 -46.00
CA CYS A 87 12.49 26.30 -47.22
C CYS A 87 11.92 24.88 -47.02
N PRO A 88 11.13 24.33 -47.95
CA PRO A 88 10.63 22.95 -47.89
C PRO A 88 11.74 21.89 -48.08
N SER A 89 13.00 22.30 -48.29
CA SER A 89 14.14 21.38 -48.46
C SER A 89 14.69 20.79 -47.15
N CYS A 90 14.18 21.19 -45.98
CA CYS A 90 14.67 20.73 -44.67
C CYS A 90 13.64 19.87 -43.91
N ALA A 91 12.60 19.40 -44.59
CA ALA A 91 11.57 18.56 -43.99
C ALA A 91 12.05 17.11 -43.83
N GLU A 92 12.88 16.89 -42.82
CA GLU A 92 12.82 15.73 -41.91
C GLU A 92 13.93 15.88 -40.87
N PRO A 93 13.61 16.13 -39.58
CA PRO A 93 14.54 15.77 -38.54
C PRO A 93 14.56 14.24 -38.51
N LEU A 94 15.47 13.63 -39.27
CA LEU A 94 15.91 12.27 -38.96
C LEU A 94 16.22 12.27 -37.46
N PRO A 95 15.58 11.41 -36.66
CA PRO A 95 15.66 11.49 -35.22
C PRO A 95 17.14 11.45 -34.86
N VAL A 96 17.61 12.48 -34.15
CA VAL A 96 19.02 12.67 -33.78
C VAL A 96 19.64 11.37 -33.26
N LEU A 97 18.82 10.52 -32.64
CA LEU A 97 19.18 9.18 -32.21
C LEU A 97 19.67 8.24 -33.32
N LEU A 98 19.00 8.16 -34.48
CA LEU A 98 19.43 7.33 -35.62
C LEU A 98 20.78 7.80 -36.18
N GLN A 99 21.02 9.12 -36.17
CA GLN A 99 22.30 9.67 -36.61
C GLN A 99 23.43 9.29 -35.63
N ILE A 100 23.15 9.28 -34.33
CA ILE A 100 24.11 8.88 -33.29
C ILE A 100 24.36 7.36 -33.37
N GLU A 101 23.32 6.54 -33.52
CA GLU A 101 23.44 5.08 -33.70
C GLU A 101 24.28 4.74 -34.92
N ALA A 102 24.08 5.45 -36.03
CA ALA A 102 24.87 5.29 -37.24
C ALA A 102 26.34 5.72 -37.05
N ASP A 103 26.62 6.81 -36.32
CA ASP A 103 28.01 7.26 -36.07
C ASP A 103 28.76 6.28 -35.14
N ILE A 104 28.10 5.79 -34.08
CA ILE A 104 28.66 4.78 -33.19
C ILE A 104 28.87 3.48 -33.97
N SER A 105 27.88 3.03 -34.75
CA SER A 105 27.99 1.82 -35.57
C SER A 105 29.20 1.87 -36.50
N LYS A 106 29.45 3.00 -37.17
CA LYS A 106 30.63 3.19 -38.03
C LYS A 106 31.94 3.14 -37.26
N ARG A 107 32.00 3.78 -36.08
CA ARG A 107 33.20 3.75 -35.21
C ARG A 107 33.52 2.35 -34.69
N TYR A 108 32.51 1.49 -34.58
CA TYR A 108 32.64 0.13 -34.04
C TYR A 108 32.30 -0.97 -35.08
N GLY A 109 32.76 -0.80 -36.32
CA GLY A 109 32.82 -1.88 -37.32
C GLY A 109 31.49 -2.27 -37.95
N GLY A 110 30.54 -1.35 -38.07
CA GLY A 110 29.25 -1.54 -38.75
C GLY A 110 28.25 -2.39 -37.96
N ARG A 111 28.48 -2.59 -36.66
CA ARG A 111 27.54 -3.33 -35.80
C ARG A 111 26.32 -2.46 -35.48
N PRO A 112 25.08 -2.97 -35.59
CA PRO A 112 23.90 -2.19 -35.23
C PRO A 112 23.90 -1.87 -33.74
N VAL A 113 23.61 -0.62 -33.39
CA VAL A 113 23.55 -0.12 -32.01
C VAL A 113 22.16 0.42 -31.77
N ASN A 114 21.49 -0.05 -30.72
CA ASN A 114 20.18 0.43 -30.29
C ASN A 114 20.36 1.15 -28.95
N LEU A 115 20.35 2.48 -28.97
CA LEU A 115 20.55 3.28 -27.76
C LEU A 115 19.31 3.29 -26.86
N MET A 116 18.13 3.04 -27.43
CA MET A 116 16.86 3.02 -26.69
C MET A 116 16.64 1.73 -25.88
N GLY A 117 17.54 0.74 -25.96
CA GLY A 117 17.47 -0.47 -25.13
C GLY A 117 16.21 -1.33 -25.32
N VAL A 118 15.45 -1.11 -26.40
CA VAL A 118 14.29 -1.93 -26.74
C VAL A 118 14.78 -3.06 -27.63
N ASN A 119 14.98 -4.24 -27.05
CA ASN A 119 15.08 -5.45 -27.85
C ASN A 119 13.71 -5.67 -28.51
N LEU A 120 13.67 -5.73 -29.84
CA LEU A 120 12.56 -6.36 -30.57
C LEU A 120 12.75 -7.87 -30.54
#